data_AF-A0A8T6ZAI0-F1
#
_entry.id   AF-A0A8T6ZAI0-F1
#
_cell.length_a   1.000
_cell.length_b   1.000
_cell.length_c   1.000
_cell.angle_alpha   90.00
_cell.angle_beta   90.00
_cell.angle_gamma   90.00
#
_symmetry.space_group_name_H-M   'P 1'
#
loop_
_entity.id
_entity.type
_entity.pdbx_description
1 polymer ?
#
loop_
_entity_poly.entity_id
_entity_poly.type
_entity_poly.pdbx_seq_one_letter_code
_entity_poly.pdbx_strand_id
1 'polypeptide(L)'
;MKFSTFACALLALLLISLRVQAQMQAQPEDYEYLRRISVPDVVINCVAALDEWVRQGQRYDSLLVPDRRALTARIETPAPDGTITRVSSSGAVAQASPIDKLVHLRGFAKVRGKYAWVPVKATCGVWHSHIVDVTLKPRQAHAESSIQ
;
A
#
# COMPACT_ATOMS: atom_id res chain seq x y z
N MET A 1 -26.37 -38.12 1.60
CA MET A 1 -26.69 -36.82 0.97
C MET A 1 -26.40 -35.59 1.85
N LYS A 2 -26.27 -35.72 3.19
CA LYS A 2 -25.96 -34.58 4.08
C LYS A 2 -24.55 -33.99 3.96
N PHE A 3 -23.55 -34.80 3.59
CA PHE A 3 -22.16 -34.31 3.48
C PHE A 3 -21.94 -33.31 2.33
N SER A 4 -22.69 -33.45 1.23
CA SER A 4 -22.57 -32.54 0.07
C SER A 4 -23.05 -31.12 0.40
N THR A 5 -24.12 -31.00 1.18
CA THR A 5 -24.65 -29.68 1.59
C THR A 5 -23.71 -28.97 2.57
N PHE A 6 -23.05 -29.70 3.47
CA PHE A 6 -22.04 -29.13 4.37
C PHE A 6 -20.80 -28.64 3.61
N ALA A 7 -20.33 -29.38 2.60
CA ALA A 7 -19.20 -28.98 1.78
C ALA A 7 -19.50 -27.70 0.97
N CYS A 8 -20.69 -27.60 0.35
CA CYS A 8 -21.09 -26.39 -0.36
C CYS A 8 -21.26 -25.18 0.58
N ALA A 9 -21.80 -25.38 1.78
CA ALA A 9 -21.96 -24.30 2.76
C ALA A 9 -20.59 -23.77 3.23
N LEU A 10 -19.64 -24.66 3.51
CA LEU A 10 -18.27 -24.27 3.88
C LEU A 10 -17.55 -23.53 2.75
N LEU A 11 -17.69 -24.01 1.51
CA LEU A 11 -17.08 -23.36 0.35
C LEU A 11 -17.64 -21.95 0.13
N ALA A 12 -18.96 -21.79 0.26
CA ALA A 12 -19.61 -20.48 0.16
C ALA A 12 -19.12 -19.52 1.26
N LEU A 13 -19.00 -20.00 2.51
CA LEU A 13 -18.49 -19.20 3.63
C LEU A 13 -17.03 -18.78 3.42
N LEU A 14 -16.21 -19.66 2.84
CA LEU A 14 -14.80 -19.40 2.53
C LEU A 14 -14.66 -18.36 1.40
N LEU A 15 -15.53 -18.41 0.39
CA LEU A 15 -15.57 -17.42 -0.67
C LEU A 15 -16.07 -16.05 -0.18
N ILE A 16 -17.07 -16.02 0.71
CA ILE A 16 -17.59 -14.78 1.30
C ILE A 16 -16.53 -14.15 2.21
N SER A 17 -15.85 -14.93 3.05
CA SER A 17 -14.78 -14.42 3.92
C SER A 17 -13.59 -13.88 3.12
N LEU A 18 -13.19 -14.52 2.01
CA LEU A 18 -12.17 -13.95 1.11
C LEU A 18 -12.61 -12.60 0.51
N ARG A 19 -13.89 -12.47 0.11
CA ARG A 19 -14.44 -11.22 -0.42
C ARG A 19 -14.49 -10.12 0.63
N VAL A 20 -14.83 -10.46 1.87
CA VAL A 20 -14.88 -9.53 3.00
C VAL A 20 -13.49 -9.04 3.38
N GLN A 21 -12.47 -9.91 3.37
CA GLN A 21 -11.09 -9.47 3.61
C GLN A 21 -10.56 -8.56 2.51
N ALA A 22 -10.98 -8.75 1.26
CA ALA A 22 -10.66 -7.82 0.17
C ALA A 22 -11.35 -6.44 0.32
N GLN A 23 -12.35 -6.31 1.20
CA GLN A 23 -13.09 -5.08 1.48
C GLN A 23 -12.69 -4.41 2.80
N MET A 24 -11.84 -5.04 3.63
CA MET A 24 -11.28 -4.43 4.84
C MET A 24 -10.21 -3.41 4.45
N GLN A 25 -10.65 -2.30 3.87
CA GLN A 25 -9.87 -1.06 3.91
C GLN A 25 -9.75 -0.66 5.39
N ALA A 26 -8.53 -0.34 5.84
CA ALA A 26 -8.24 0.01 7.23
C ALA A 26 -9.27 1.01 7.78
N GLN A 27 -9.72 0.79 9.02
CA GLN A 27 -10.79 1.57 9.62
C GLN A 27 -10.55 3.09 9.46
N PRO A 28 -11.57 3.86 9.02
CA PRO A 28 -11.39 5.25 8.64
C PRO A 28 -10.99 6.18 9.80
N GLU A 29 -11.23 5.80 11.06
CA GLU A 29 -10.97 6.68 12.20
C GLU A 29 -9.49 7.03 12.40
N ASP A 30 -8.57 6.11 12.10
CA ASP A 30 -7.13 6.33 12.33
C ASP A 30 -6.56 7.47 11.45
N TYR A 31 -7.23 7.85 10.36
CA TYR A 31 -6.71 8.84 9.39
C TYR A 31 -7.55 10.11 9.27
N GLU A 32 -8.57 10.31 10.11
CA GLU A 32 -9.40 11.54 10.12
C GLU A 32 -8.57 12.82 10.34
N TYR A 33 -7.42 12.71 11.02
CA TYR A 33 -6.50 13.84 11.16
C TYR A 33 -5.92 14.30 9.82
N LEU A 34 -5.66 13.39 8.87
CA LEU A 34 -5.18 13.74 7.52
C LEU A 34 -6.27 14.46 6.72
N ARG A 35 -7.54 14.09 6.89
CA ARG A 35 -8.68 14.81 6.29
C ARG A 35 -8.78 16.24 6.81
N ARG A 36 -8.58 16.45 8.11
CA ARG A 36 -8.61 17.78 8.74
C ARG A 36 -7.56 18.74 8.19
N ILE A 37 -6.41 18.23 7.76
CA ILE A 37 -5.36 19.03 7.09
C ILE A 37 -5.48 19.02 5.56
N SER A 38 -6.64 18.62 5.02
CA SER A 38 -6.96 18.65 3.59
C SER A 38 -6.07 17.76 2.71
N VAL A 39 -5.60 16.63 3.23
CA VAL A 39 -4.94 15.61 2.40
C VAL A 39 -5.98 14.94 1.48
N PRO A 40 -5.69 14.76 0.18
CA PRO A 40 -6.62 14.08 -0.74
C PRO A 40 -6.92 12.64 -0.31
N ASP A 41 -8.18 12.20 -0.44
CA ASP A 41 -8.60 10.84 -0.03
C ASP A 41 -7.79 9.72 -0.71
N VAL A 42 -7.36 9.92 -1.96
CA VAL A 42 -6.51 8.95 -2.67
C VAL A 42 -5.15 8.75 -1.98
N VAL A 43 -4.61 9.79 -1.35
CA VAL A 43 -3.37 9.72 -0.57
C VAL A 43 -3.64 9.04 0.76
N ILE A 44 -4.77 9.35 1.41
CA ILE A 44 -5.19 8.70 2.67
C ILE A 44 -5.36 7.19 2.46
N ASN A 45 -6.08 6.78 1.42
CA ASN A 45 -6.26 5.38 1.04
C ASN A 45 -4.92 4.69 0.75
N CYS A 46 -3.98 5.39 0.12
CA CYS A 46 -2.64 4.87 -0.12
C CYS A 46 -1.83 4.69 1.17
N VAL A 47 -1.91 5.62 2.13
CA VAL A 47 -1.27 5.47 3.45
C VAL A 47 -1.86 4.27 4.21
N ALA A 48 -3.19 4.14 4.22
CA ALA A 48 -3.88 3.00 4.82
C ALA A 48 -3.46 1.66 4.20
N ALA A 49 -3.42 1.57 2.87
CA ALA A 49 -2.99 0.38 2.15
C ALA A 49 -1.52 0.03 2.41
N LEU A 50 -0.67 1.05 2.58
CA LEU A 50 0.74 0.87 2.91
C LEU A 50 0.95 0.34 4.33
N ASP A 51 0.23 0.85 5.30
CA ASP A 51 0.31 0.36 6.69
C ASP A 51 -0.08 -1.12 6.77
N GLU A 52 -1.19 -1.49 6.10
CA GLU A 52 -1.61 -2.89 5.97
C GLU A 52 -0.54 -3.75 5.29
N TRP A 53 -0.02 -3.32 4.15
CA TRP A 53 1.01 -4.04 3.40
C TRP A 53 2.29 -4.25 4.23
N VAL A 54 2.71 -3.25 5.01
CA VAL A 54 3.87 -3.37 5.91
C VAL A 54 3.60 -4.37 7.03
N ARG A 55 2.40 -4.36 7.62
CA ARG A 55 2.02 -5.28 8.69
C ARG A 55 2.09 -6.75 8.25
N GLN A 56 1.71 -7.02 7.00
CA GLN A 56 1.74 -8.35 6.39
C GLN A 56 3.13 -8.75 5.85
N GLY A 57 3.99 -7.76 5.55
CA GLY A 57 5.31 -7.99 4.99
C GLY A 57 6.31 -8.60 5.98
N GLN A 58 7.47 -9.04 5.44
CA GLN A 58 8.58 -9.59 6.25
C GLN A 58 9.71 -8.57 6.51
N ARG A 59 9.75 -7.48 5.75
CA ARG A 59 10.90 -6.56 5.72
C ARG A 59 10.83 -5.44 6.76
N TYR A 60 9.61 -4.99 7.06
CA TYR A 60 9.37 -3.83 7.92
C TYR A 60 8.35 -4.18 8.99
N ASP A 61 8.46 -3.54 10.15
CA ASP A 61 7.51 -3.71 11.27
C ASP A 61 6.41 -2.66 11.24
N SER A 62 6.75 -1.44 10.83
CA SER A 62 5.81 -0.32 10.77
C SER A 62 6.26 0.72 9.75
N LEU A 63 5.29 1.53 9.30
CA LEU A 63 5.51 2.67 8.43
C LEU A 63 5.06 3.95 9.15
N LEU A 64 5.88 4.99 9.04
CA LEU A 64 5.55 6.33 9.48
C LEU A 64 5.54 7.25 8.25
N VAL A 65 4.37 7.79 7.93
CA VAL A 65 4.19 8.79 6.88
C VAL A 65 3.92 10.14 7.57
N PRO A 66 4.90 11.05 7.64
CA PRO A 66 4.66 12.35 8.26
C PRO A 66 3.63 13.16 7.49
N ASP A 67 2.80 13.92 8.20
CA ASP A 67 1.73 14.77 7.64
C ASP A 67 2.25 15.70 6.54
N ARG A 68 3.37 16.38 6.79
CA ARG A 68 4.02 17.23 5.79
C ARG A 68 4.35 16.46 4.50
N ARG A 69 4.69 15.18 4.60
CA ARG A 69 4.97 14.34 3.43
C ARG A 69 3.68 13.91 2.72
N ALA A 70 2.62 13.61 3.47
CA ALA A 70 1.30 13.33 2.92
C ALA A 70 0.76 14.55 2.15
N LEU A 71 0.92 15.76 2.69
CA LEU A 71 0.57 17.02 2.02
C LEU A 71 1.37 17.28 0.74
N THR A 72 2.60 16.77 0.66
CA THR A 72 3.46 16.87 -0.54
C THR A 72 3.40 15.63 -1.43
N ALA A 73 2.41 14.75 -1.24
CA ALA A 73 2.26 13.57 -2.08
C ALA A 73 2.06 14.00 -3.54
N ARG A 74 2.81 13.36 -4.44
CA ARG A 74 2.68 13.61 -5.88
C ARG A 74 1.67 12.62 -6.43
N ILE A 75 0.62 13.13 -7.07
CA ILE A 75 -0.39 12.33 -7.76
C ILE A 75 -0.15 12.53 -9.26
N GLU A 76 0.15 11.46 -9.98
CA GLU A 76 0.36 11.47 -11.42
C GLU A 76 -0.91 10.97 -12.12
N THR A 77 -1.41 11.72 -13.10
CA THR A 77 -2.64 11.42 -13.86
C THR A 77 -2.52 11.98 -15.29
N PRO A 78 -2.64 11.14 -16.34
CA PRO A 78 -2.71 9.68 -16.29
C PRO A 78 -1.40 9.07 -15.76
N ALA A 79 -1.47 7.87 -15.19
CA ALA A 79 -0.26 7.13 -14.87
C ALA A 79 0.59 6.95 -16.14
N PRO A 80 1.93 7.07 -16.08
CA PRO A 80 2.75 6.94 -17.28
C PRO A 80 2.59 5.54 -17.88
N ASP A 81 2.41 5.46 -19.21
CA ASP A 81 2.33 4.19 -19.94
C ASP A 81 3.53 3.29 -19.58
N GLY A 82 3.27 2.07 -19.11
CA GLY A 82 4.31 1.11 -18.71
C GLY A 82 4.69 1.13 -17.22
N THR A 83 4.02 1.92 -16.38
CA THR A 83 4.32 1.99 -14.95
C THR A 83 3.69 0.82 -14.17
N ILE A 84 4.44 -0.29 -14.16
CA ILE A 84 4.50 -1.36 -13.14
C ILE A 84 3.73 -2.67 -13.44
N THR A 85 4.54 -3.65 -13.82
CA THR A 85 4.37 -5.09 -13.63
C THR A 85 4.25 -5.45 -12.15
N ARG A 86 3.20 -6.19 -11.77
CA ARG A 86 3.14 -6.89 -10.47
C ARG A 86 4.42 -7.70 -10.28
N VAL A 87 5.27 -7.36 -9.31
CA VAL A 87 6.21 -8.34 -8.76
C VAL A 87 5.39 -9.21 -7.81
N SER A 88 4.70 -10.18 -8.38
CA SER A 88 4.07 -11.23 -7.60
C SER A 88 5.19 -11.99 -6.88
N SER A 89 5.13 -12.08 -5.55
CA SER A 89 6.04 -12.88 -4.73
C SER A 89 5.97 -14.40 -4.99
N SER A 90 5.27 -14.81 -6.06
CA SER A 90 5.01 -16.20 -6.45
C SER A 90 5.59 -16.60 -7.82
N GLY A 91 6.39 -15.77 -8.50
CA GLY A 91 7.01 -16.15 -9.77
C GLY A 91 6.04 -16.37 -10.95
N ALA A 92 4.75 -16.07 -10.77
CA ALA A 92 3.76 -16.11 -11.84
C ALA A 92 3.75 -14.79 -12.64
N VAL A 93 3.58 -14.92 -13.95
CA VAL A 93 3.62 -13.84 -14.96
C VAL A 93 2.84 -12.61 -14.49
N ALA A 94 3.53 -11.47 -14.50
CA ALA A 94 3.03 -10.18 -14.06
C ALA A 94 1.89 -9.70 -14.96
N GLN A 95 0.64 -9.92 -14.55
CA GLN A 95 -0.51 -9.31 -15.22
C GLN A 95 -0.51 -7.80 -14.92
N ALA A 96 -0.28 -6.99 -15.95
CA ALA A 96 -0.39 -5.54 -15.87
C ALA A 96 -1.85 -5.19 -15.55
N SER A 97 -2.11 -4.74 -14.32
CA SER A 97 -3.41 -4.16 -13.99
C SER A 97 -3.45 -2.74 -14.55
N PRO A 98 -4.55 -2.31 -15.20
CA PRO A 98 -4.70 -0.93 -15.63
C PRO A 98 -4.64 -0.02 -14.40
N ILE A 99 -3.68 0.90 -14.37
CA ILE A 99 -3.51 1.89 -13.30
C ILE A 99 -3.84 3.25 -13.92
N ASP A 100 -4.78 3.98 -13.32
CA ASP A 100 -5.23 5.27 -13.81
C ASP A 100 -4.41 6.41 -13.19
N LYS A 101 -4.02 6.25 -11.91
CA LYS A 101 -3.25 7.24 -11.15
C LYS A 101 -2.13 6.58 -10.37
N LEU A 102 -1.02 7.29 -10.23
CA LEU A 102 0.09 6.87 -9.40
C LEU A 102 0.30 7.86 -8.27
N VAL A 103 0.31 7.38 -7.03
CA VAL A 103 0.55 8.21 -5.85
C VAL A 103 1.96 7.95 -5.33
N HIS A 104 2.79 8.98 -5.29
CA HIS A 104 4.10 8.94 -4.66
C HIS A 104 4.09 9.69 -3.34
N LEU A 105 4.58 9.02 -2.31
CA LEU A 105 4.77 9.62 -1.00
C LEU A 105 6.14 9.25 -0.42
N ARG A 106 6.49 9.97 0.64
CA ARG A 106 7.75 9.79 1.36
C ARG A 106 7.41 9.46 2.80
N GLY A 107 8.16 8.52 3.38
CA GLY A 107 7.98 8.14 4.77
C GLY A 107 9.26 7.55 5.34
N PHE A 108 9.11 6.92 6.50
CA PHE A 108 10.14 6.16 7.18
C PHE A 108 9.56 4.79 7.50
N ALA A 109 10.33 3.74 7.27
CA ALA A 109 9.94 2.39 7.64
C ALA A 109 10.86 1.84 8.71
N LYS A 110 10.29 1.23 9.74
CA LYS A 110 11.04 0.53 10.77
C LYS A 110 11.45 -0.84 10.23
N VAL A 111 12.75 -1.12 10.18
CA VAL A 111 13.26 -2.40 9.67
C VAL A 111 12.96 -3.51 10.67
N ARG A 112 12.41 -4.64 10.19
CA ARG A 112 12.03 -5.76 11.05
C ARG A 112 13.23 -6.30 11.83
N GLY A 113 13.04 -6.47 13.14
CA GLY A 113 14.08 -6.97 14.04
C GLY A 113 15.26 -6.02 14.25
N LYS A 114 15.16 -4.76 13.81
CA LYS A 114 16.18 -3.74 14.03
C LYS A 114 15.55 -2.49 14.65
N TYR A 115 16.28 -1.82 15.52
CA TYR A 115 15.89 -0.51 16.07
C TYR A 115 16.30 0.63 15.12
N ALA A 116 16.03 0.47 13.82
CA ALA A 116 16.45 1.40 12.78
C ALA A 116 15.28 1.81 11.89
N TRP A 117 15.16 3.12 11.68
CA TRP A 117 14.23 3.72 10.73
C TRP A 117 14.97 4.09 9.46
N VAL A 118 14.46 3.64 8.31
CA VAL A 118 15.05 3.97 7.01
C VAL A 118 14.11 4.89 6.24
N PRO A 119 14.63 5.95 5.59
CA PRO A 119 13.81 6.78 4.72
C PRO A 119 13.38 5.96 3.50
N VAL A 120 12.12 6.08 3.11
CA VAL A 120 11.53 5.32 2.01
C VAL A 120 10.76 6.22 1.06
N LYS A 121 10.67 5.79 -0.20
CA LYS A 121 9.72 6.28 -1.18
C LYS A 121 8.65 5.20 -1.35
N ALA A 122 7.41 5.55 -1.08
CA ALA A 122 6.29 4.65 -1.30
C ALA A 122 5.53 5.08 -2.56
N THR A 123 5.03 4.08 -3.29
CA THR A 123 4.26 4.28 -4.51
C THR A 123 3.01 3.41 -4.43
N CYS A 124 1.84 4.00 -4.68
CA CYS A 124 0.59 3.28 -4.82
C CYS A 124 0.04 3.43 -6.24
N GLY A 125 -0.37 2.31 -6.83
CA GLY A 125 -1.15 2.27 -8.06
C GLY A 125 -2.64 2.36 -7.72
N VAL A 126 -3.36 3.24 -8.41
CA VAL A 126 -4.80 3.45 -8.22
C VAL A 126 -5.55 3.07 -9.49
N TRP A 127 -6.60 2.27 -9.34
CA TRP A 127 -7.54 1.91 -10.40
C TRP A 127 -8.96 2.15 -9.92
N HIS A 128 -9.76 2.94 -10.64
CA HIS A 128 -11.13 3.30 -10.24
C HIS A 128 -11.25 3.73 -8.76
N SER A 129 -10.32 4.56 -8.28
CA SER A 129 -10.25 5.03 -6.88
C SER A 129 -9.88 3.97 -5.83
N HIS A 130 -9.57 2.73 -6.24
CA HIS A 130 -9.05 1.68 -5.37
C HIS A 130 -7.54 1.54 -5.49
N ILE A 131 -6.87 1.24 -4.37
CA ILE A 131 -5.44 0.95 -4.38
C ILE A 131 -5.24 -0.51 -4.85
N VAL A 132 -4.53 -0.70 -5.95
CA VAL A 132 -4.31 -2.03 -6.58
C VAL A 132 -2.86 -2.50 -6.54
N ASP A 133 -1.92 -1.58 -6.32
CA ASP A 133 -0.50 -1.88 -6.15
C ASP A 133 0.10 -1.00 -5.08
N VAL A 134 1.06 -1.55 -4.33
CA VAL A 134 1.78 -0.87 -3.26
C VAL A 134 3.23 -1.30 -3.29
N THR A 135 4.13 -0.34 -3.40
CA THR A 135 5.57 -0.59 -3.44
C THR A 135 6.31 0.35 -2.50
N LEU A 136 7.23 -0.20 -1.70
CA LEU A 136 8.10 0.55 -0.80
C LEU A 136 9.57 0.36 -1.18
N LYS A 137 10.27 1.45 -1.52
CA LYS A 137 11.71 1.41 -1.85
C LYS A 137 12.50 2.26 -0.83
N PRO A 138 13.60 1.74 -0.25
CA PRO A 138 14.53 2.55 0.52
C PRO A 138 15.03 3.72 -0.33
N ARG A 139 15.05 4.91 0.27
CA ARG A 139 15.78 6.03 -0.31
C ARG A 139 17.23 5.83 0.12
N GLN A 140 18.13 5.64 -0.83
CA GLN A 140 19.54 5.78 -0.53
C GLN A 140 19.74 7.23 -0.06
N ALA A 141 20.19 7.41 1.18
CA ALA A 141 20.78 8.68 1.55
C ALA A 141 21.98 8.85 0.63
N HIS A 142 21.98 9.87 -0.22
CA HIS A 142 23.22 10.30 -0.83
C HIS A 142 24.18 10.58 0.32
N ALA A 143 25.16 9.70 0.50
CA ALA A 143 26.38 10.04 1.20
C ALA A 143 27.08 11.04 0.29
N GLU A 144 26.80 12.33 0.46
CA GLU A 144 27.59 13.46 -0.05
C GLU A 144 26.92 14.76 0.40
N SER A 145 27.28 15.17 1.61
CA SER A 145 27.43 16.59 1.91
C SER A 145 28.67 16.70 2.78
N SER A 146 29.82 16.44 2.16
CA SER A 146 31.08 17.01 2.62
C SER A 146 30.92 18.52 2.55
N ILE A 147 30.56 19.13 3.69
CA ILE A 147 30.73 20.56 3.88
C ILE A 147 32.24 20.74 4.00
N GLN A 148 32.84 21.25 2.92
CA GLN A 148 34.17 21.83 2.90
C GLN A 148 34.08 23.26 3.46
#